data_AF-A0ABD0K2I6-F1
#
_entry.id   AF-A0ABD0K2I6-F1
#
_cell.length_a   1.000
_cell.length_b   1.000
_cell.length_c   1.000
_cell.angle_alpha   90.00
_cell.angle_beta   90.00
_cell.angle_gamma   90.00
#
_symmetry.space_group_name_H-M   'P 1'
#
loop_
_entity.id
_entity.type
_entity.pdbx_description
1 polymer ?
#
loop_
_entity_poly.entity_id
_entity_poly.type
_entity_poly.pdbx_seq_one_letter_code
_entity_poly.pdbx_strand_id
1 'polypeptide(L)'
;MLSLQSWWLMQFLVGCAASGYFELQLQSLRNIRGELADGRCCDGNRTSNGICTDQCETFFRVCLKEYQAVVSMEGPCTFGNISSAVLG
;
A
#
# COMPACT_ATOMS: atom_id res chain seq x y z
N MET A 1 -25.19 25.00 51.60
CA MET A 1 -25.48 23.63 51.11
C MET A 1 -25.68 23.76 49.60
N LEU A 2 -24.91 23.02 48.79
CA LEU A 2 -24.75 23.15 47.31
C LEU A 2 -23.73 24.23 46.86
N SER A 3 -22.52 24.37 47.41
CA SER A 3 -21.34 23.48 47.27
C SER A 3 -20.98 23.11 45.81
N LEU A 4 -20.09 23.89 45.18
CA LEU A 4 -18.89 23.44 44.45
C LEU A 4 -18.95 22.24 43.47
N GLN A 5 -20.11 21.84 42.95
CA GLN A 5 -20.23 20.60 42.14
C GLN A 5 -20.33 20.81 40.62
N SER A 6 -20.24 22.04 40.11
CA SER A 6 -20.42 22.30 38.67
C SER A 6 -19.13 22.35 37.84
N TRP A 7 -17.96 22.25 38.46
CA TRP A 7 -16.66 22.22 37.76
C TRP A 7 -16.05 20.80 37.66
N TRP A 8 -16.66 19.81 38.31
CA TRP A 8 -16.21 18.41 38.33
C TRP A 8 -16.72 17.58 37.14
N LEU A 9 -17.59 18.13 36.28
CA LEU A 9 -18.14 17.42 35.12
C LEU A 9 -17.35 17.64 33.82
N MET A 10 -16.28 18.45 33.84
CA MET A 10 -15.49 18.80 32.64
C MET A 10 -14.13 18.10 32.54
N GLN A 11 -13.90 17.05 33.30
CA GLN A 11 -12.76 16.13 33.18
C GLN A 11 -13.41 14.75 33.35
N PHE A 12 -13.54 13.87 32.37
CA PHE A 12 -12.49 13.17 31.64
C PHE A 12 -13.08 12.60 30.33
N LEU A 13 -12.87 13.27 29.20
CA LEU A 13 -12.76 12.58 27.91
C LEU A 13 -11.29 12.62 27.52
N VAL A 14 -10.45 11.92 28.29
CA VAL A 14 -9.11 11.57 27.79
C VAL A 14 -9.35 10.52 26.72
N GLY A 15 -9.47 10.96 25.47
CA GLY A 15 -9.52 10.06 24.32
C GLY A 15 -8.19 9.32 24.22
N CYS A 16 -8.23 8.00 24.30
CA CYS A 16 -7.04 7.18 24.06
C CYS A 16 -6.74 7.21 22.55
N ALA A 17 -5.83 8.08 22.13
CA ALA A 17 -5.31 8.07 20.76
C ALA A 17 -4.18 7.03 20.69
N ALA A 18 -4.45 5.90 20.04
CA ALA A 18 -3.40 4.96 19.66
C ALA A 18 -2.96 5.28 18.22
N SER A 19 -1.67 5.49 18.02
CA SER A 19 -1.06 5.65 16.70
C SER A 19 0.04 4.61 16.51
N GLY A 20 0.34 4.32 15.24
CA GLY A 20 1.38 3.37 14.86
C GLY A 20 1.67 3.46 13.38
N TYR A 21 2.75 2.79 12.96
CA TYR A 21 3.16 2.72 11.57
C TYR A 21 2.99 1.30 11.05
N PHE A 22 2.58 1.20 9.79
CA PHE A 22 2.68 -0.02 9.02
C PHE A 22 3.87 0.13 8.06
N GLU A 23 4.87 -0.72 8.22
CA GLU A 23 6.08 -0.69 7.40
C GLU A 23 6.12 -1.91 6.48
N LEU A 24 6.45 -1.68 5.21
CA LEU A 24 6.57 -2.72 4.19
C LEU A 24 7.95 -2.61 3.53
N GLN A 25 8.71 -3.70 3.57
CA GLN A 25 10.01 -3.80 2.92
C GLN A 25 9.93 -4.75 1.73
N LEU A 26 10.18 -4.22 0.53
CA LEU A 26 10.34 -5.02 -0.69
C LEU A 26 11.76 -5.59 -0.74
N GLN A 27 11.89 -6.92 -0.70
CA GLN A 27 13.21 -7.57 -0.68
C GLN A 27 13.75 -7.89 -2.08
N SER A 28 12.90 -8.40 -2.97
CA SER A 28 13.30 -8.72 -4.34
C SER A 28 12.09 -8.83 -5.26
N LEU A 29 12.33 -8.56 -6.54
CA LEU A 29 11.42 -8.81 -7.64
C LEU A 29 12.18 -9.55 -8.73
N ARG A 30 11.53 -10.52 -9.37
CA ARG A 30 12.13 -11.25 -10.49
C ARG A 30 11.15 -11.35 -11.64
N ASN A 31 11.40 -10.59 -12.71
CA ASN A 31 10.70 -10.68 -13.99
C ASN A 31 11.72 -10.99 -15.10
N ILE A 32 12.12 -12.26 -15.21
CA ILE A 32 13.18 -12.69 -16.15
C ILE A 32 12.78 -12.40 -17.60
N ARG A 33 11.48 -12.40 -17.91
CA ARG A 33 10.99 -12.24 -19.28
C ARG A 33 10.79 -10.78 -19.70
N GLY A 34 10.84 -9.83 -18.76
CA GLY A 34 10.57 -8.41 -19.05
C GLY A 34 9.14 -8.17 -19.53
N GLU A 35 8.18 -8.96 -19.05
CA GLU A 35 6.79 -8.96 -19.54
C GLU A 35 5.83 -8.26 -18.58
N LEU A 36 4.79 -7.67 -19.16
CA LEU A 36 3.59 -7.22 -18.47
C LEU A 36 2.63 -8.38 -18.20
N ALA A 37 1.64 -8.15 -17.33
CA ALA A 37 0.64 -9.16 -16.97
C ALA A 37 -0.20 -9.66 -18.17
N ASP A 38 -0.31 -8.85 -19.23
CA ASP A 38 -0.99 -9.20 -20.48
C ASP A 38 -0.09 -9.95 -21.49
N GLY A 39 1.16 -10.25 -21.13
CA GLY A 39 2.11 -11.01 -21.94
C GLY A 39 2.88 -10.19 -22.99
N ARG A 40 2.65 -8.88 -23.06
CA ARG A 40 3.44 -7.96 -23.87
C ARG A 40 4.77 -7.65 -23.19
N CYS A 41 5.75 -7.21 -23.97
CA CYS A 41 6.99 -6.67 -23.42
C CYS A 41 6.74 -5.29 -22.78
N CYS A 42 7.41 -5.01 -21.65
CA CYS A 42 7.39 -3.69 -21.04
C CYS A 42 7.92 -2.62 -21.99
N ASP A 43 9.04 -2.94 -22.64
CA ASP A 43 9.64 -2.20 -23.74
C ASP A 43 10.37 -3.16 -24.68
N GLY A 44 10.76 -2.68 -25.86
CA GLY A 44 11.53 -3.42 -26.84
C GLY A 44 10.73 -4.52 -27.55
N ASN A 45 11.47 -5.40 -28.23
CA ASN A 45 10.91 -6.49 -29.03
C ASN A 45 11.16 -7.85 -28.39
N ARG A 46 10.45 -8.87 -28.86
CA ARG A 46 10.67 -10.25 -28.43
C ARG A 46 11.82 -10.87 -29.21
N THR A 47 12.78 -11.45 -28.49
CA THR A 47 13.85 -12.27 -29.09
C THR A 47 13.29 -13.58 -29.67
N SER A 48 14.07 -14.27 -30.49
CA SER A 48 13.69 -15.60 -31.04
C SER A 48 13.40 -16.64 -29.97
N ASN A 49 13.93 -16.46 -28.76
CA ASN A 49 13.73 -17.35 -27.62
C ASN A 49 12.52 -16.94 -26.76
N GLY A 50 11.75 -15.95 -27.19
CA GLY A 50 10.52 -15.52 -26.53
C GLY A 50 10.71 -14.57 -25.34
N ILE A 51 11.93 -14.09 -25.07
CA ILE A 51 12.26 -13.15 -24.00
C ILE A 51 12.29 -11.72 -24.55
N CYS A 52 11.79 -10.74 -23.80
CA CYS A 52 11.87 -9.33 -24.20
C CYS A 52 13.31 -8.82 -24.17
N THR A 53 13.67 -7.94 -25.10
CA THR A 53 15.05 -7.43 -25.22
C THR A 53 15.46 -6.58 -24.02
N ASP A 54 14.51 -5.88 -23.42
CA ASP A 54 14.76 -4.89 -22.37
C ASP A 54 14.01 -5.22 -21.08
N GLN A 55 14.52 -4.71 -19.96
CA GLN A 55 13.94 -4.88 -18.64
C GLN A 55 12.90 -3.80 -18.35
N CYS A 56 11.98 -4.09 -17.43
CA CYS A 56 10.93 -3.14 -17.05
C CYS A 56 11.45 -2.11 -16.04
N GLU A 57 11.12 -0.84 -16.22
CA GLU A 57 11.26 0.18 -15.18
C GLU A 57 10.18 -0.01 -14.10
N THR A 58 10.49 -0.78 -13.07
CA THR A 58 9.52 -1.26 -12.09
C THR A 58 9.41 -0.31 -10.90
N PHE A 59 8.18 0.06 -10.57
CA PHE A 59 7.82 0.74 -9.33
C PHE A 59 6.65 0.01 -8.67
N PHE A 60 6.42 0.27 -7.38
CA PHE A 60 5.40 -0.42 -6.61
C PHE A 60 4.34 0.56 -6.11
N ARG A 61 3.09 0.12 -6.15
CA ARG A 61 1.97 0.78 -5.50
C ARG A 61 1.45 -0.11 -4.38
N VAL A 62 1.30 0.48 -3.20
CA VAL A 62 0.78 -0.20 -2.01
C VAL A 62 -0.55 0.44 -1.63
N CYS A 63 -1.56 -0.38 -1.43
CA CYS A 63 -2.89 0.00 -0.96
C CYS A 63 -3.19 -0.80 0.31
N LEU A 64 -3.36 -0.12 1.44
CA LEU A 64 -3.71 -0.74 2.72
C LEU A 64 -5.16 -0.41 3.07
N LYS A 65 -5.96 -1.44 3.35
CA LYS A 65 -7.38 -1.31 3.68
C LYS A 65 -7.84 -2.34 4.69
N GLU A 66 -9.10 -2.24 5.11
CA GLU A 66 -9.71 -3.12 6.08
C GLU A 66 -9.74 -4.59 5.62
N TYR A 67 -9.84 -5.49 6.60
CA TYR A 67 -10.07 -6.90 6.32
C TYR A 67 -11.41 -7.12 5.62
N GLN A 68 -11.41 -7.97 4.60
CA GLN A 68 -12.61 -8.39 3.88
C GLN A 68 -12.64 -9.92 3.86
N ALA A 69 -13.79 -10.52 4.19
CA ALA A 69 -13.96 -11.97 4.15
C ALA A 69 -13.74 -12.55 2.74
N VAL A 70 -14.09 -11.76 1.72
CA VAL A 70 -13.74 -12.00 0.32
C VAL A 70 -13.00 -10.76 -0.17
N VAL A 71 -11.75 -10.94 -0.61
CA VAL A 71 -10.89 -9.82 -1.02
C VAL A 71 -11.37 -9.23 -2.34
N SER A 72 -11.60 -7.92 -2.38
CA SER A 72 -11.82 -7.16 -3.60
C SER A 72 -10.58 -6.35 -3.99
N MET A 73 -10.28 -6.24 -5.28
CA MET A 73 -9.26 -5.32 -5.81
C MET A 73 -9.79 -3.89 -5.99
N GLU A 74 -11.09 -3.68 -5.76
CA GLU A 74 -11.74 -2.39 -5.90
C GLU A 74 -11.85 -1.66 -4.55
N GLY A 75 -12.23 -0.38 -4.62
CA GLY A 75 -12.48 0.47 -3.45
C GLY A 75 -11.27 1.26 -2.96
N PRO A 76 -11.47 2.13 -1.95
CA PRO A 76 -10.44 3.01 -1.41
C PRO A 76 -9.45 2.28 -0.49
N CYS A 77 -8.22 2.80 -0.40
CA CYS A 77 -7.21 2.35 0.56
C CYS A 77 -7.44 3.03 1.91
N THR A 78 -8.34 2.48 2.73
CA THR A 78 -8.86 3.11 3.96
C THR A 78 -7.81 3.35 5.04
N PHE A 79 -6.72 2.60 5.04
CA PHE A 79 -5.58 2.81 5.95
C PHE A 79 -4.42 3.56 5.29
N GLY A 80 -4.52 3.87 3.99
CA GLY A 80 -3.54 4.65 3.25
C GLY A 80 -3.02 3.94 2.01
N ASN A 81 -2.37 4.73 1.14
CA ASN A 81 -1.70 4.24 -0.06
C ASN A 81 -0.39 5.01 -0.28
N ILE A 82 0.56 4.36 -0.96
CA ILE A 82 1.84 4.98 -1.31
C ILE A 82 2.39 4.35 -2.60
N SER A 83 3.14 5.13 -3.37
CA SER A 83 3.90 4.65 -4.53
C SER A 83 5.38 4.86 -4.29
N SER A 84 6.21 3.90 -4.69
CA SER A 84 7.66 4.09 -4.74
C SER A 84 8.06 4.90 -5.97
N ALA A 85 9.30 5.39 -5.98
CA ALA A 85 9.99 5.68 -7.23
C ALA A 85 10.25 4.38 -8.03
N VAL A 86 10.80 4.50 -9.24
CA VAL A 86 11.33 3.33 -9.97
C VAL A 86 12.48 2.74 -9.15
N LEU A 87 12.41 1.44 -8.86
CA LEU A 87 13.39 0.72 -8.05
C LEU A 87 14.30 -0.20 -8.89
N GLY A 88 13.92 -0.50 -10.14
CA GLY A 88 14.72 -1.28 -11.08
C GLY A 88 13.90 -2.01 -12.11
#